data_AF-A0A0K8SYC3-F1
#
_entry.id   AF-A0A0K8SYC3-F1
#
_cell.length_a   1.000
_cell.length_b   1.000
_cell.length_c   1.000
_cell.angle_alpha   90.00
_cell.angle_beta   90.00
_cell.angle_gamma   90.00
#
_symmetry.space_group_name_H-M   'P 1'
#
loop_
_entity.id
_entity.type
_entity.pdbx_description
1 polymer ?
#
loop_
_entity_poly.entity_id
_entity_poly.type
_entity_poly.pdbx_seq_one_letter_code
_entity_poly.pdbx_strand_id
1 'polypeptide(L)'
;KFLDLQISAVSTPARDLHYFLTTSVRLEVRKKYKNQLLQEYVNTLNSYTSRLQYEGSVPDIDYIKEDLRKKGIFPLELCVSIIQLVTGDTQDLADLEDVIKAAAEAEKSGKQVDTKSWDLSKVMNPNTVSIIKDVVTDAVESGTI
;
A
#
# COMPACT_ATOMS: atom_id res chain seq x y z
N LYS A 1 -7.11 -12.30 -11.20
CA LYS A 1 -5.84 -12.19 -11.96
C LYS A 1 -5.16 -10.91 -11.47
N PHE A 2 -3.93 -10.98 -10.96
CA PHE A 2 -3.15 -9.78 -10.65
C PHE A 2 -2.63 -9.17 -11.96
N LEU A 3 -2.68 -7.85 -12.07
CA LEU A 3 -2.21 -7.07 -13.21
C LEU A 3 -1.24 -6.00 -12.67
N ASP A 4 -0.41 -5.43 -13.55
CA ASP A 4 0.47 -4.30 -13.25
C ASP A 4 1.52 -4.56 -12.15
N LEU A 5 2.57 -5.32 -12.49
CA LEU A 5 3.68 -5.69 -11.60
C LEU A 5 4.76 -4.60 -11.45
N GLN A 6 4.45 -3.36 -11.82
CA GLN A 6 5.39 -2.23 -11.81
C GLN A 6 5.97 -1.89 -10.42
N ILE A 7 5.28 -2.30 -9.34
CA ILE A 7 5.68 -2.05 -7.94
C ILE A 7 5.95 -3.38 -7.19
N SER A 8 6.05 -4.50 -7.91
CA SER A 8 6.33 -5.80 -7.28
C SER A 8 7.78 -5.91 -6.82
N ALA A 9 7.99 -6.35 -5.58
CA ALA A 9 9.32 -6.55 -5.00
C ALA A 9 9.35 -7.80 -4.11
N VAL A 10 10.54 -8.39 -3.95
CA VAL A 10 10.75 -9.43 -2.93
C VAL A 10 10.76 -8.76 -1.56
N SER A 11 9.78 -9.08 -0.72
CA SER A 11 9.56 -8.43 0.58
C SER A 11 8.92 -9.38 1.59
N THR A 12 8.72 -8.90 2.82
CA THR A 12 7.98 -9.63 3.85
C THR A 12 6.48 -9.68 3.52
N PRO A 13 5.75 -10.73 3.96
CA PRO A 13 4.31 -10.84 3.80
C PRO A 13 3.53 -9.63 4.31
N ALA A 14 4.00 -9.01 5.41
CA ALA A 14 3.35 -7.82 5.96
C ALA A 14 3.35 -6.62 4.99
N ARG A 15 4.38 -6.45 4.14
CA ARG A 15 4.38 -5.35 3.16
C ARG A 15 3.30 -5.57 2.11
N ASP A 16 3.20 -6.77 1.58
CA ASP A 16 2.18 -7.14 0.59
C ASP A 16 0.77 -7.06 1.17
N LEU A 17 0.58 -7.56 2.40
CA LEU A 17 -0.71 -7.53 3.09
C LEU A 17 -1.13 -6.11 3.46
N HIS A 18 -0.23 -5.26 3.97
CA HIS A 18 -0.54 -3.85 4.23
C HIS A 18 -0.88 -3.12 2.94
N TYR A 19 -0.16 -3.38 1.85
CA TYR A 19 -0.45 -2.83 0.53
C TYR A 19 -1.84 -3.24 0.06
N PHE A 20 -2.14 -4.54 0.03
CA PHE A 20 -3.41 -5.07 -0.42
C PHE A 20 -4.58 -4.56 0.43
N LEU A 21 -4.49 -4.67 1.76
CA LEU A 21 -5.55 -4.24 2.68
C LEU A 21 -5.81 -2.74 2.59
N THR A 22 -4.79 -1.93 2.28
CA THR A 22 -4.93 -0.46 2.28
C THR A 22 -5.38 0.09 0.93
N THR A 23 -4.98 -0.54 -0.17
CA THR A 23 -5.23 -0.02 -1.53
C THR A 23 -6.38 -0.72 -2.25
N SER A 24 -6.62 -2.00 -1.94
CA SER A 24 -7.47 -2.87 -2.75
C SER A 24 -8.72 -3.37 -2.02
N VAL A 25 -8.75 -3.28 -0.69
CA VAL A 25 -9.90 -3.68 0.12
C VAL A 25 -10.68 -2.44 0.54
N ARG A 26 -12.00 -2.44 0.28
CA ARG A 26 -12.88 -1.35 0.72
C ARG A 26 -12.80 -1.18 2.24
N LEU A 27 -12.82 0.08 2.69
CA LEU A 27 -12.61 0.43 4.09
C LEU A 27 -13.60 -0.30 5.02
N GLU A 28 -14.89 -0.37 4.66
CA GLU A 28 -15.90 -1.08 5.45
C GLU A 28 -15.65 -2.58 5.54
N VAL A 29 -15.15 -3.19 4.46
CA VAL A 29 -14.80 -4.62 4.40
C VAL A 29 -13.57 -4.88 5.27
N ARG A 30 -12.54 -4.04 5.16
CA ARG A 30 -11.33 -4.14 5.99
C ARG A 30 -11.69 -4.08 7.47
N LYS A 31 -12.47 -3.08 7.90
CA LYS A 31 -12.86 -2.94 9.31
C LYS A 31 -13.59 -4.15 9.85
N LYS A 32 -14.50 -4.72 9.07
CA LYS A 32 -15.35 -5.82 9.51
C LYS A 32 -14.66 -7.19 9.40
N TYR A 33 -13.80 -7.37 8.41
CA TYR A 33 -13.33 -8.69 7.99
C TYR A 33 -11.80 -8.85 7.96
N LYS A 34 -11.00 -7.89 8.46
CA LYS A 34 -9.52 -7.97 8.50
C LYS A 34 -9.01 -9.34 8.99
N ASN A 35 -9.49 -9.80 10.14
CA ASN A 35 -9.07 -11.09 10.70
C ASN A 35 -9.41 -12.29 9.81
N GLN A 36 -10.56 -12.27 9.13
CA GLN A 36 -10.96 -13.33 8.21
C GLN A 36 -10.08 -13.31 6.95
N LEU A 37 -9.79 -12.13 6.40
CA LEU A 37 -8.90 -11.98 5.25
C LEU A 37 -7.49 -12.51 5.55
N LEU A 38 -6.96 -12.22 6.75
CA LEU A 38 -5.66 -12.75 7.19
C LEU A 38 -5.69 -14.27 7.38
N GLN A 39 -6.77 -14.81 7.93
CA GLN A 39 -6.93 -16.25 8.08
C GLN A 39 -6.99 -16.96 6.71
N GLU A 40 -7.73 -16.41 5.76
CA GLU A 40 -7.80 -16.93 4.39
C GLU A 40 -6.43 -16.89 3.69
N TYR A 41 -5.65 -15.82 3.90
CA TYR A 41 -4.28 -15.73 3.40
C TYR A 41 -3.41 -16.87 3.94
N VAL A 42 -3.40 -17.09 5.26
CA VAL A 42 -2.61 -18.15 5.92
C VAL A 42 -3.07 -19.54 5.48
N ASN A 43 -4.38 -19.78 5.42
CA ASN A 43 -4.95 -21.06 4.95
C ASN A 43 -4.52 -21.36 3.51
N THR A 44 -4.60 -20.36 2.64
CA THR A 44 -4.21 -20.48 1.24
C THR A 44 -2.71 -20.72 1.10
N LEU A 45 -1.88 -19.97 1.84
CA LEU A 45 -0.43 -20.15 1.87
C LEU A 45 -0.06 -21.57 2.30
N ASN A 46 -0.63 -22.06 3.39
CA ASN A 46 -0.42 -23.43 3.89
C ASN A 46 -0.84 -24.50 2.87
N SER A 47 -1.96 -24.28 2.18
CA SER A 47 -2.42 -25.20 1.13
C SER A 47 -1.41 -25.28 -0.02
N TYR A 48 -0.90 -24.13 -0.47
CA TYR A 48 0.08 -24.10 -1.57
C TYR A 48 1.44 -24.66 -1.16
N THR A 49 1.97 -24.31 0.01
CA THR A 49 3.26 -24.82 0.48
C THR A 49 3.22 -26.35 0.67
N SER A 50 2.11 -26.89 1.17
CA SER A 50 1.89 -28.33 1.28
C SER A 50 1.89 -29.01 -0.10
N ARG A 51 1.18 -28.45 -1.08
CA ARG A 51 1.12 -28.97 -2.45
C ARG A 51 2.46 -28.90 -3.19
N LEU A 52 3.27 -27.91 -2.87
CA LEU A 52 4.61 -27.70 -3.43
C LEU A 52 5.69 -28.45 -2.66
N GLN A 53 5.34 -29.22 -1.63
CA GLN A 53 6.28 -29.96 -0.78
C GLN A 53 7.37 -29.05 -0.20
N TYR A 54 7.00 -27.82 0.17
CA TYR A 54 7.92 -26.88 0.79
C TYR A 54 8.27 -27.35 2.21
N GLU A 55 9.55 -27.59 2.46
CA GLU A 55 10.05 -28.16 3.73
C GLU A 55 10.40 -27.08 4.78
N GLY A 56 10.36 -25.80 4.40
CA GLY A 56 10.66 -24.69 5.31
C GLY A 56 9.50 -24.32 6.24
N SER A 57 9.77 -23.44 7.20
CA SER A 57 8.74 -22.90 8.08
C SER A 57 7.75 -22.05 7.29
N VAL A 58 6.45 -22.25 7.54
CA VAL A 58 5.36 -21.49 6.94
C VAL A 58 4.76 -20.57 8.02
N PRO A 59 4.60 -19.26 7.73
CA PRO A 59 3.98 -18.32 8.65
C PRO A 59 2.58 -18.76 9.11
N ASP A 60 2.37 -18.84 10.43
CA ASP A 60 1.05 -19.00 11.01
C ASP A 60 0.33 -17.65 11.21
N ILE A 61 -0.91 -17.70 11.70
CA ILE A 61 -1.73 -16.51 11.88
C ILE A 61 -1.18 -15.54 12.93
N ASP A 62 -0.55 -16.06 13.98
CA ASP A 62 -0.01 -15.23 15.06
C ASP A 62 1.26 -14.52 14.60
N TYR A 63 2.12 -15.21 13.85
CA TYR A 63 3.26 -14.62 13.17
C TYR A 63 2.80 -13.51 12.21
N ILE A 64 1.81 -13.76 11.36
CA ILE A 64 1.32 -12.75 10.39
C ILE A 64 0.77 -11.51 11.11
N LYS A 65 -0.02 -11.69 12.16
CA LYS A 65 -0.56 -10.56 12.95
C LYS A 65 0.54 -9.77 13.63
N GLU A 66 1.52 -10.44 14.23
CA GLU A 66 2.64 -9.78 14.89
C GLU A 66 3.54 -9.06 13.88
N ASP A 67 3.79 -9.66 12.70
CA ASP A 67 4.57 -9.04 11.64
C ASP A 67 3.91 -7.77 11.11
N LEU A 68 2.58 -7.81 10.89
CA LEU A 68 1.78 -6.64 10.52
C LEU A 68 1.84 -5.54 11.58
N ARG A 69 1.72 -5.90 12.86
CA ARG A 69 1.80 -4.95 13.98
C ARG A 69 3.16 -4.26 14.05
N LYS A 70 4.25 -5.03 13.98
CA LYS A 70 5.63 -4.48 13.98
C LYS A 70 5.90 -3.58 12.78
N LYS A 71 5.18 -3.79 11.67
CA LYS A 71 5.32 -3.05 10.42
C LYS A 71 4.15 -2.09 10.18
N GLY A 72 3.52 -1.59 11.25
CA GLY A 72 2.44 -0.59 11.19
C GLY A 72 2.82 0.72 10.50
N ILE A 73 4.10 0.98 10.27
CA ILE A 73 4.60 2.13 9.51
C ILE A 73 4.29 2.04 8.01
N PHE A 74 4.12 0.84 7.44
CA PHE A 74 3.91 0.69 5.98
C PHE A 74 2.59 1.30 5.49
N PRO A 75 1.43 1.13 6.16
CA PRO A 75 0.23 1.89 5.81
C PRO A 75 0.43 3.40 5.79
N LEU A 76 1.25 3.97 6.69
CA LEU A 76 1.54 5.41 6.72
C LEU A 76 2.36 5.86 5.50
N GLU A 77 3.34 5.06 5.06
CA GLU A 77 4.09 5.28 3.81
C GLU A 77 3.14 5.34 2.59
N LEU A 78 2.12 4.48 2.56
CA LEU A 78 1.13 4.47 1.49
C LEU A 78 0.24 5.73 1.49
N CYS A 79 -0.05 6.31 2.66
CA CYS A 79 -0.86 7.53 2.79
C CYS A 79 -0.22 8.76 2.14
N VAL A 80 1.09 8.78 1.93
CA VAL A 80 1.79 9.93 1.31
C VAL A 80 2.06 9.74 -0.18
N SER A 81 1.70 8.58 -0.75
CA SER A 81 2.07 8.22 -2.12
C SER A 81 0.96 7.50 -2.89
N ILE A 82 0.71 6.24 -2.55
CA ILE A 82 -0.09 5.32 -3.36
C ILE A 82 -1.60 5.50 -3.16
N ILE A 83 -2.06 5.81 -1.94
CA ILE A 83 -3.51 5.84 -1.67
C ILE A 83 -4.19 6.93 -2.51
N GLN A 84 -3.56 8.09 -2.70
CA GLN A 84 -4.09 9.16 -3.54
C GLN A 84 -4.20 8.72 -5.00
N LEU A 85 -3.20 8.00 -5.52
CA LEU A 85 -3.18 7.53 -6.91
C LEU A 85 -4.23 6.44 -7.18
N VAL A 86 -4.44 5.54 -6.22
CA VAL A 86 -5.34 4.39 -6.39
C VAL A 86 -6.79 4.75 -6.11
N THR A 87 -7.03 5.70 -5.20
CA THR A 87 -8.40 6.01 -4.73
C THR A 87 -8.89 7.39 -5.12
N GLY A 88 -8.01 8.28 -5.56
CA GLY A 88 -8.31 9.66 -5.94
C GLY A 88 -8.79 9.81 -7.38
N ASP A 89 -9.06 11.05 -7.78
CA ASP A 89 -9.38 11.40 -9.16
C ASP A 89 -8.11 11.84 -9.90
N THR A 90 -7.57 10.94 -10.71
CA THR A 90 -6.26 11.10 -11.37
C THR A 90 -6.35 11.48 -12.84
N GLN A 91 -7.55 11.76 -13.36
CA GLN A 91 -7.74 12.04 -14.80
C GLN A 91 -6.94 13.24 -15.30
N ASP A 92 -6.80 14.26 -14.46
CA ASP A 92 -6.08 15.49 -14.77
C ASP A 92 -4.63 15.48 -14.26
N LEU A 93 -4.18 14.37 -13.65
CA LEU A 93 -2.79 14.23 -13.24
C LEU A 93 -1.93 14.07 -14.49
N ALA A 94 -0.77 14.72 -14.52
CA ALA A 94 0.18 14.53 -15.61
C ALA A 94 0.59 13.05 -15.75
N ASP A 95 1.33 12.71 -16.80
CA ASP A 95 2.01 11.41 -16.84
C ASP A 95 3.29 11.45 -15.99
N LEU A 96 3.53 10.43 -15.17
CA LEU A 96 4.65 10.42 -14.22
C LEU A 96 5.99 10.41 -14.94
N GLU A 97 6.08 9.69 -16.05
CA GLU A 97 7.30 9.59 -16.83
C GLU A 97 7.66 10.95 -17.44
N ASP A 98 6.66 11.69 -17.92
CA ASP A 98 6.84 13.03 -18.45
C ASP A 98 7.27 14.02 -17.36
N VAL A 99 6.68 13.94 -16.17
CA VAL A 99 7.10 14.77 -15.02
C VAL A 99 8.53 14.45 -14.60
N ILE A 100 8.92 13.18 -14.54
CA ILE A 100 10.29 12.77 -14.20
C ILE A 100 11.29 13.28 -15.24
N LYS A 101 10.96 13.20 -16.54
CA LYS A 101 11.80 13.75 -17.62
C LYS A 101 11.96 15.26 -17.49
N ALA A 102 10.86 15.99 -17.31
CA ALA A 102 10.88 17.44 -17.14
C ALA A 102 11.69 17.87 -15.90
N ALA A 103 11.57 17.12 -14.80
CA ALA A 103 12.35 17.36 -13.58
C ALA A 103 13.85 17.18 -13.82
N ALA A 104 14.25 16.10 -14.50
CA ALA A 104 15.65 15.83 -14.82
C ALA A 104 16.26 16.89 -15.76
N GLU A 105 15.47 17.43 -16.70
CA GLU A 105 15.90 18.52 -17.59
C GLU A 105 16.03 19.86 -16.85
N ALA A 106 15.09 20.17 -15.95
CA ALA A 106 15.16 21.36 -15.10
C ALA A 106 16.41 21.33 -14.23
N GLU A 107 16.71 20.19 -13.61
CA GLU A 107 17.92 19.99 -12.79
C GLU A 107 19.20 20.22 -13.59
N LYS A 108 19.33 19.61 -14.78
CA LYS A 108 20.49 19.80 -15.67
C LYS A 108 20.69 21.25 -16.12
N SER A 109 19.60 22.01 -16.24
CA SER A 109 19.63 23.41 -16.68
C SER A 109 19.68 24.43 -15.54
N GLY A 110 19.79 23.97 -14.28
CA GLY A 110 19.78 24.83 -13.10
C GLY A 110 18.46 25.56 -12.88
N LYS A 111 17.37 25.09 -13.50
CA LYS A 111 16.02 25.62 -13.34
C LYS A 111 15.31 24.93 -12.18
N GLN A 112 14.32 25.60 -11.62
CA GLN A 112 13.45 25.01 -10.61
C GLN A 112 12.58 23.91 -11.24
N VAL A 113 12.50 22.75 -10.57
CA VAL A 113 11.58 21.67 -10.93
C VAL A 113 10.15 22.12 -10.68
N ASP A 114 9.28 21.98 -11.68
CA ASP A 114 7.84 22.20 -11.49
C ASP A 114 7.22 21.02 -10.74
N THR A 115 6.85 21.26 -9.50
CA THR A 115 6.21 20.25 -8.64
C THR A 115 4.68 20.33 -8.67
N LYS A 116 4.09 21.33 -9.33
CA LYS A 116 2.63 21.57 -9.33
C LYS A 116 1.88 20.60 -10.24
N SER A 117 2.56 20.10 -11.27
CA SER A 117 2.03 19.10 -12.21
C SER A 117 1.78 17.73 -11.56
N TRP A 118 2.43 17.45 -10.41
CA TRP A 118 2.29 16.23 -9.64
C TRP A 118 1.80 16.46 -8.20
N ASP A 119 0.88 17.40 -8.02
CA ASP A 119 0.32 17.71 -6.70
C ASP A 119 -0.77 16.70 -6.30
N LEU A 120 -0.36 15.64 -5.60
CA LEU A 120 -1.26 14.58 -5.12
C LEU A 120 -2.32 15.07 -4.11
N SER A 121 -2.16 16.28 -3.54
CA SER A 121 -3.19 16.82 -2.65
C SER A 121 -4.48 17.17 -3.42
N LYS A 122 -4.37 17.48 -4.72
CA LYS A 122 -5.50 17.87 -5.57
C LYS A 122 -6.34 16.69 -6.04
N VAL A 123 -5.78 15.49 -6.06
CA VAL A 123 -6.49 14.29 -6.50
C VAL A 123 -7.25 13.60 -5.36
N MET A 124 -7.08 14.05 -4.11
CA MET A 124 -7.74 13.45 -2.96
C MET A 124 -9.26 13.64 -3.00
N ASN A 125 -10.00 12.56 -2.82
CA ASN A 125 -11.45 12.58 -2.68
C ASN A 125 -11.88 12.13 -1.26
N PRO A 126 -13.19 12.17 -0.91
CA PRO A 126 -13.65 11.78 0.42
C PRO A 126 -13.28 10.34 0.84
N ASN A 127 -13.18 9.41 -0.12
CA ASN A 127 -12.76 8.04 0.15
C ASN A 127 -11.27 8.00 0.53
N THR A 128 -10.40 8.67 -0.24
CA THR A 128 -8.97 8.82 0.07
C THR A 128 -8.77 9.36 1.49
N VAL A 129 -9.46 10.44 1.84
CA VAL A 129 -9.37 11.08 3.16
C VAL A 129 -9.84 10.12 4.26
N SER A 130 -10.90 9.33 4.01
CA SER A 130 -11.43 8.38 4.99
C SER A 130 -10.44 7.24 5.28
N ILE A 131 -9.75 6.75 4.24
CA ILE A 131 -8.72 5.72 4.38
C ILE A 131 -7.52 6.27 5.14
N ILE A 132 -7.03 7.47 4.80
CA ILE A 132 -5.89 8.11 5.47
C ILE A 132 -6.21 8.33 6.95
N LYS A 133 -7.40 8.86 7.28
CA LYS A 133 -7.83 9.04 8.67
C LYS A 133 -7.82 7.71 9.43
N ASP A 134 -8.35 6.65 8.84
CA ASP A 134 -8.38 5.33 9.47
C ASP A 134 -6.98 4.79 9.75
N VAL A 135 -6.06 4.92 8.79
CA VAL A 135 -4.67 4.48 8.95
C VAL A 135 -3.95 5.29 10.04
N VAL A 136 -4.13 6.61 10.06
CA VAL A 136 -3.51 7.46 11.09
C VAL A 136 -4.10 7.15 12.46
N THR A 137 -5.41 6.92 12.58
CA THR A 137 -6.03 6.50 13.83
C THR A 137 -5.47 5.16 14.32
N ASP A 138 -5.41 4.13 13.46
CA ASP A 138 -4.84 2.81 13.81
C ASP A 138 -3.36 2.92 14.23
N ALA A 139 -2.59 3.79 13.57
CA ALA A 139 -1.19 4.02 13.91
C ALA A 139 -1.02 4.66 15.29
N VAL A 140 -1.86 5.62 15.66
CA VAL A 140 -1.87 6.24 17.01
C VAL A 140 -2.32 5.23 18.07
N GLU A 141 -3.42 4.50 17.82
CA GLU A 141 -3.97 3.53 18.77
C GLU A 141 -3.03 2.35 19.02
N SER A 142 -2.25 1.95 18.01
CA SER A 142 -1.26 0.87 18.11
C SER A 142 0.09 1.33 18.67
N GLY A 143 0.31 2.63 18.87
CA GLY A 143 1.58 3.20 19.30
C GLY A 143 2.68 3.13 18.24
N THR A 144 2.31 3.07 16.96
CA THR A 144 3.25 3.17 15.84
C THR A 144 3.81 4.59 15.70
N ILE A 145 2.98 5.60 15.96
CA ILE A 145 3.32 7.03 15.99
C ILE A 145 2.75 7.70 17.23
#